data_AF-A0A2N1RLL4-F1
#
_entry.id   AF-A0A2N1RLL4-F1
#
_cell.length_a   1.000
_cell.length_b   1.000
_cell.length_c   1.000
_cell.angle_alpha   90.00
_cell.angle_beta   90.00
_cell.angle_gamma   90.00
#
_symmetry.space_group_name_H-M   'P 1'
#
loop_
_entity.id
_entity.type
_entity.pdbx_description
1 polymer ?
#
loop_
_entity_poly.entity_id
_entity_poly.type
_entity_poly.pdbx_seq_one_letter_code
_entity_poly.pdbx_strand_id
1 'polypeptide(L)'
;MKWFNDQKVATKVMLACSVFLIIIIAIAGNTFLNLKSSDKEFKDFFSNRFITSLELNNIHKDLLQLRVNMLVQLDAAKRNDMKEFQKRVDDNKLITDNYRKNLDSYMKSAMTPEEKKLTDEFIAKSRGGAEIRPKIAEAILKGDLT
;
A
#
# COMPACT_ATOMS: atom_id res chain seq x y z
N MET A 1 -48.21 31.25 -38.63
CA MET A 1 -47.26 31.42 -37.50
C MET A 1 -47.49 32.75 -36.75
N LYS A 2 -48.72 33.06 -36.29
CA LYS A 2 -48.96 34.24 -35.43
C LYS A 2 -48.68 33.96 -33.94
N TRP A 3 -48.47 32.69 -33.56
CA TRP A 3 -48.19 32.24 -32.20
C TRP A 3 -46.87 32.80 -31.62
N PHE A 4 -45.86 33.01 -32.48
CA PHE A 4 -44.59 33.63 -32.10
C PHE A 4 -44.62 35.18 -32.11
N ASN A 5 -45.69 35.79 -32.62
CA ASN A 5 -45.83 37.25 -32.67
C ASN A 5 -46.43 37.82 -31.37
N ASP A 6 -46.77 36.96 -30.42
CA ASP A 6 -47.25 37.35 -29.10
C ASP A 6 -46.05 37.41 -28.15
N GLN A 7 -45.48 38.61 -28.02
CA GLN A 7 -44.28 38.90 -27.23
C GLN A 7 -44.36 38.33 -25.80
N LYS A 8 -45.57 38.24 -25.23
CA LYS A 8 -45.82 37.65 -23.91
C LYS A 8 -45.58 36.14 -23.86
N VAL A 9 -45.87 35.42 -24.94
CA VAL A 9 -45.65 33.97 -25.02
C VAL A 9 -44.16 33.67 -25.17
N ALA A 10 -43.48 34.40 -26.06
CA ALA A 10 -42.03 34.25 -26.27
C ALA A 10 -41.23 34.52 -24.98
N THR A 11 -41.56 35.58 -24.23
CA THR A 11 -40.88 35.90 -22.95
C THR A 11 -41.12 34.82 -21.88
N LYS A 12 -42.32 34.24 -21.79
CA LYS A 12 -42.61 33.13 -20.85
C LYS A 12 -41.80 31.88 -21.17
N VAL A 13 -41.69 31.54 -22.46
CA VAL A 13 -40.88 30.41 -22.91
C VAL A 13 -39.40 30.65 -22.63
N MET A 14 -38.87 31.84 -22.95
CA MET A 14 -37.49 32.19 -22.61
C MET A 14 -37.22 32.10 -21.10
N LEU A 15 -38.14 32.59 -20.26
CA LEU A 15 -37.98 32.57 -18.81
C LEU A 15 -37.99 31.14 -18.27
N ALA A 16 -38.86 30.26 -18.80
CA ALA A 16 -38.85 28.84 -18.48
C ALA A 16 -37.52 28.16 -18.89
N CYS A 17 -37.01 28.43 -20.09
CA CYS A 17 -35.72 27.91 -20.56
C CYS A 17 -34.55 28.42 -19.70
N SER A 18 -34.56 29.68 -19.28
CA SER A 18 -33.54 30.25 -18.39
C SER A 18 -33.54 29.59 -17.01
N VAL A 19 -34.72 29.32 -16.45
CA VAL A 19 -34.83 28.59 -15.17
C VAL A 19 -34.25 27.18 -15.30
N PHE A 20 -34.56 26.45 -16.38
CA PHE A 20 -33.96 25.14 -16.63
C PHE A 20 -32.43 25.21 -16.77
N LEU A 21 -31.90 26.21 -17.48
CA LEU A 21 -30.45 26.42 -17.58
C LEU A 21 -29.79 26.65 -16.22
N ILE A 22 -30.39 27.47 -15.35
CA ILE A 22 -29.88 27.73 -14.00
C ILE A 22 -29.85 26.43 -13.17
N ILE A 23 -30.92 25.63 -13.24
CA ILE A 23 -30.99 24.35 -12.53
C ILE A 23 -29.90 23.39 -13.04
N ILE A 24 -29.70 23.28 -14.35
CA ILE A 24 -28.65 22.44 -14.95
C ILE A 24 -27.27 22.89 -14.48
N ILE A 25 -26.99 24.19 -14.47
CA ILE A 25 -25.71 24.76 -13.99
C ILE A 25 -25.50 24.44 -12.50
N ALA A 26 -26.55 24.58 -11.67
CA ALA A 26 -26.47 24.28 -10.24
C ALA A 26 -26.21 22.78 -9.98
N ILE A 27 -26.85 21.88 -10.73
CA ILE A 27 -26.61 20.43 -10.64
C ILE A 27 -25.18 20.12 -11.09
N ALA A 28 -24.75 20.63 -12.25
CA ALA A 28 -23.40 20.41 -12.76
C ALA A 28 -22.32 20.91 -11.79
N GLY A 29 -22.54 22.08 -11.16
CA GLY A 29 -21.66 22.62 -10.12
C GLY A 29 -21.54 21.70 -8.90
N ASN A 30 -22.67 21.22 -8.37
CA ASN A 30 -22.67 20.28 -7.25
C ASN A 30 -22.00 18.95 -7.61
N THR A 31 -22.29 18.39 -8.79
CA THR A 31 -21.65 17.17 -9.28
C THR A 31 -20.14 17.34 -9.38
N PHE A 32 -19.67 18.48 -9.89
CA PHE A 32 -18.24 18.77 -9.99
C PHE A 32 -17.55 18.86 -8.62
N LEU A 33 -18.16 19.54 -7.65
CA LEU A 33 -17.63 19.64 -6.29
C LEU A 33 -17.55 18.26 -5.61
N ASN A 34 -18.60 17.46 -5.75
CA ASN A 34 -18.65 16.10 -5.20
C ASN A 34 -17.59 15.20 -5.84
N LEU A 35 -17.45 15.23 -7.18
CA LEU A 35 -16.41 14.49 -7.89
C LEU A 35 -15.01 14.84 -7.41
N LYS A 36 -14.75 16.12 -7.15
CA LYS A 36 -13.45 16.58 -6.64
C LYS A 36 -13.18 16.07 -5.22
N SER A 37 -14.20 16.03 -4.34
CA SER A 37 -14.05 15.45 -3.00
C SER A 37 -13.80 13.94 -3.08
N SER A 38 -14.59 13.23 -3.89
CA SER A 38 -14.45 11.79 -4.08
C SER A 38 -13.10 11.40 -4.69
N ASP A 39 -12.55 12.17 -5.63
CA ASP A 39 -11.21 11.92 -6.17
C ASP A 39 -10.12 12.07 -5.09
N LYS A 40 -10.26 13.07 -4.22
CA LYS A 40 -9.33 13.27 -3.10
C LYS A 40 -9.42 12.13 -2.09
N GLU A 41 -10.63 11.76 -1.67
CA GLU A 41 -10.87 10.65 -0.74
C GLU A 41 -10.41 9.32 -1.31
N PHE A 42 -10.64 9.08 -2.60
CA PHE A 42 -10.16 7.88 -3.28
C PHE A 42 -8.63 7.83 -3.31
N LYS A 43 -7.95 8.93 -3.64
CA LYS A 43 -6.48 9.00 -3.61
C LYS A 43 -5.91 8.76 -2.22
N ASP A 44 -6.54 9.34 -1.20
CA ASP A 44 -6.15 9.13 0.20
C ASP A 44 -6.34 7.67 0.61
N PHE A 45 -7.52 7.10 0.36
CA PHE A 45 -7.80 5.69 0.63
C PHE A 45 -6.82 4.76 -0.10
N PHE A 46 -6.63 4.98 -1.40
CA PHE A 46 -5.76 4.12 -2.21
C PHE A 46 -4.32 4.18 -1.71
N SER A 47 -3.78 5.38 -1.49
CA SER A 47 -2.37 5.57 -1.14
C SER A 47 -2.08 5.22 0.31
N ASN A 48 -2.93 5.66 1.26
CA ASN A 48 -2.65 5.56 2.69
C ASN A 48 -3.27 4.33 3.37
N ARG A 49 -4.28 3.69 2.75
CA ARG A 49 -4.96 2.53 3.32
C ARG A 49 -4.71 1.26 2.52
N PHE A 50 -5.01 1.29 1.22
CA PHE A 50 -4.90 0.09 0.38
C PHE A 50 -3.44 -0.30 0.12
N ILE A 51 -2.62 0.62 -0.41
CA ILE A 51 -1.20 0.35 -0.70
C ILE A 51 -0.44 0.02 0.59
N THR A 52 -0.61 0.82 1.64
CA THR A 52 -0.05 0.59 2.97
C THR A 52 -0.37 -0.82 3.52
N SER A 53 -1.61 -1.29 3.37
CA SER A 53 -2.02 -2.64 3.78
C SER A 53 -1.36 -3.74 2.94
N LEU A 54 -1.26 -3.52 1.63
CA LEU A 54 -0.55 -4.42 0.72
C LEU A 54 0.94 -4.53 1.08
N GLU A 55 1.58 -3.41 1.41
CA GLU A 55 2.98 -3.36 1.85
C GLU A 55 3.19 -4.12 3.15
N LEU A 56 2.30 -3.95 4.15
CA LEU A 56 2.33 -4.73 5.39
C LEU A 56 2.19 -6.23 5.13
N ASN A 57 1.29 -6.63 4.23
CA ASN A 57 1.13 -8.04 3.86
C ASN A 57 2.39 -8.60 3.19
N ASN A 58 3.03 -7.80 2.32
CA ASN A 58 4.30 -8.19 1.69
C ASN A 58 5.43 -8.30 2.73
N ILE A 59 5.54 -7.35 3.66
CA ILE A 59 6.47 -7.41 4.80
C ILE A 59 6.26 -8.70 5.59
N HIS A 60 5.01 -9.05 5.90
CA HIS A 60 4.69 -10.26 6.64
C HIS A 60 5.12 -11.52 5.88
N LYS A 61 4.78 -11.60 4.59
CA LYS A 61 5.18 -12.69 3.70
C LYS A 61 6.71 -12.84 3.64
N ASP A 62 7.43 -11.74 3.47
CA ASP A 62 8.89 -11.74 3.39
C ASP A 62 9.52 -12.26 4.69
N LEU A 63 9.02 -11.82 5.86
CA LEU A 63 9.50 -12.31 7.15
C LEU A 63 9.25 -13.82 7.34
N LEU A 64 8.10 -14.33 6.91
CA LEU A 64 7.82 -15.76 6.93
C LEU A 64 8.73 -16.54 5.98
N GLN A 65 8.96 -16.03 4.77
CA GLN A 65 9.84 -16.67 3.80
C GLN A 65 11.28 -16.72 4.30
N LEU A 66 11.78 -15.65 4.94
CA LEU A 66 13.09 -15.65 5.60
C LEU A 66 13.19 -16.78 6.63
N ARG A 67 12.14 -16.97 7.45
CA ARG A 67 12.10 -18.05 8.45
C ARG A 67 12.13 -19.43 7.80
N VAL A 68 11.33 -19.65 6.76
CA VAL A 68 11.32 -20.92 6.01
C VAL A 68 12.70 -21.19 5.41
N ASN A 69 13.31 -20.20 4.76
CA ASN A 69 14.62 -20.35 4.16
C ASN A 69 15.71 -20.68 5.19
N MET A 70 15.67 -20.11 6.40
CA MET A 70 16.59 -20.48 7.47
C MET A 70 16.43 -21.93 7.93
N LEU A 71 15.21 -22.45 7.99
CA LEU A 71 14.97 -23.86 8.31
C LEU A 71 15.52 -24.77 7.22
N VAL A 72 15.33 -24.40 5.95
CA VAL A 72 15.88 -25.13 4.80
C VAL A 72 17.42 -25.06 4.78
N GLN A 73 18.01 -23.93 5.15
CA GLN A 73 19.47 -23.80 5.32
C GLN A 73 20.00 -24.79 6.36
N LEU A 74 19.36 -24.87 7.52
CA LEU A 74 19.75 -25.81 8.58
C LEU A 74 19.64 -27.28 8.10
N ASP A 75 18.56 -27.63 7.43
CA ASP A 75 18.38 -28.99 6.88
C ASP A 75 19.40 -29.31 5.78
N ALA A 76 19.64 -28.38 4.86
CA ALA A 76 20.64 -28.52 3.81
C ALA A 76 22.05 -28.70 4.39
N ALA A 77 22.41 -27.92 5.42
CA ALA A 77 23.68 -28.07 6.11
C ALA A 77 23.82 -29.43 6.80
N LYS A 78 22.77 -29.94 7.46
CA LYS A 78 22.75 -31.30 8.03
C LYS A 78 22.95 -32.40 6.98
N ARG A 79 22.48 -32.17 5.74
CA ARG A 79 22.66 -33.07 4.60
C ARG A 79 23.94 -32.83 3.80
N ASN A 80 24.81 -31.91 4.23
CA ASN A 80 25.98 -31.45 3.49
C ASN A 80 25.66 -30.91 2.07
N ASP A 81 24.44 -30.44 1.83
CA ASP A 81 24.02 -29.81 0.58
C ASP A 81 24.32 -28.31 0.59
N MET A 82 25.60 -27.98 0.42
CA MET A 82 26.08 -26.58 0.45
C MET A 82 25.54 -25.74 -0.72
N LYS A 83 25.10 -26.38 -1.80
CA LYS A 83 24.52 -25.70 -2.96
C LYS A 83 23.14 -25.13 -2.62
N GLU A 84 22.27 -25.95 -2.02
CA GLU A 84 20.95 -25.49 -1.57
C GLU A 84 21.10 -24.47 -0.42
N PHE A 85 22.06 -24.69 0.50
CA PHE A 85 22.37 -23.70 1.54
C PHE A 85 22.68 -22.32 0.95
N GLN A 86 23.66 -22.24 0.04
CA GLN A 86 24.11 -20.98 -0.54
C GLN A 86 22.99 -20.29 -1.33
N LYS A 87 22.21 -21.07 -2.10
CA LYS A 87 21.03 -20.57 -2.80
C LYS A 87 20.06 -19.87 -1.84
N ARG A 88 19.77 -20.47 -0.68
CA ARG A 88 18.86 -19.87 0.31
C ARG A 88 19.45 -18.65 0.99
N VAL A 89 20.77 -18.58 1.15
CA VAL A 89 21.45 -17.38 1.66
C VAL A 89 21.26 -16.22 0.68
N ASP A 90 21.41 -16.47 -0.61
CA ASP A 90 21.23 -15.44 -1.63
C ASP A 90 19.75 -15.05 -1.81
N ASP A 91 18.82 -16.02 -1.76
CA ASP A 91 17.38 -15.75 -1.70
C ASP A 91 17.04 -14.82 -0.51
N ASN A 92 17.63 -15.06 0.66
CA ASN A 92 17.39 -14.24 1.85
C ASN A 92 17.90 -12.80 1.71
N LYS A 93 18.98 -12.56 0.98
CA LYS A 93 19.46 -11.19 0.68
C LYS A 93 18.41 -10.44 -0.12
N LEU A 94 17.92 -11.05 -1.21
CA LEU A 94 16.90 -10.46 -2.06
C LEU A 94 15.60 -10.18 -1.29
N ILE A 95 15.16 -11.12 -0.46
CA ILE A 95 13.96 -10.94 0.37
C ILE A 95 14.17 -9.82 1.38
N THR A 96 15.37 -9.70 1.97
CA THR A 96 15.68 -8.63 2.93
C THR A 96 15.64 -7.25 2.25
N ASP A 97 16.11 -7.13 1.02
CA ASP A 97 16.05 -5.88 0.26
C ASP A 97 14.60 -5.51 -0.09
N ASN A 98 13.78 -6.48 -0.50
CA ASN A 98 12.35 -6.26 -0.75
C ASN A 98 11.61 -5.85 0.53
N TYR A 99 11.86 -6.54 1.64
CA TYR A 99 11.33 -6.20 2.96
C TYR A 99 11.66 -4.75 3.34
N ARG A 100 12.92 -4.31 3.17
CA ARG A 100 13.34 -2.94 3.47
C ARG A 100 12.63 -1.93 2.59
N LYS A 101 12.51 -2.21 1.29
CA LYS A 101 11.80 -1.33 0.35
C LYS A 101 10.32 -1.18 0.72
N ASN A 102 9.65 -2.26 1.06
CA ASN A 102 8.25 -2.25 1.48
C ASN A 102 8.09 -1.51 2.82
N LEU A 103 9.01 -1.72 3.77
CA LEU A 103 9.00 -1.01 5.05
C LEU A 103 9.23 0.49 4.87
N ASP A 104 10.20 0.91 4.05
CA ASP A 104 10.46 2.32 3.78
C ASP A 104 9.27 3.01 3.10
N SER A 105 8.54 2.29 2.25
CA SER A 105 7.31 2.80 1.61
C SER A 105 6.19 2.94 2.64
N TYR A 106 5.97 1.90 3.46
CA TYR A 106 4.99 1.91 4.54
C TYR A 106 5.22 3.07 5.51
N MET A 107 6.48 3.31 5.90
CA MET A 107 6.90 4.40 6.79
C MET A 107 6.65 5.81 6.24
N LYS A 108 6.47 5.95 4.92
CA LYS A 108 6.14 7.24 4.27
C LYS A 108 4.64 7.51 4.20
N SER A 109 3.81 6.50 4.45
CA SER A 109 2.35 6.63 4.46
C SER A 109 1.87 7.53 5.59
N ALA A 110 0.69 8.15 5.43
CA ALA A 110 0.07 8.91 6.50
C ALA A 110 -0.45 7.94 7.59
N MET A 111 0.16 8.00 8.78
CA MET A 111 -0.21 7.17 9.93
C MET A 111 -0.94 7.99 11.00
N THR A 112 -1.91 7.37 11.67
CA THR A 112 -2.44 7.90 12.95
C THR A 112 -1.40 7.76 14.07
N PRO A 113 -1.56 8.46 15.20
CA PRO A 113 -0.67 8.30 16.36
C PRO A 113 -0.58 6.86 16.87
N GLU A 114 -1.68 6.12 16.84
CA GLU A 114 -1.76 4.71 17.24
C GLU A 114 -1.00 3.81 16.27
N GLU A 115 -1.19 4.01 14.97
CA GLU A 115 -0.48 3.27 13.92
C GLU A 115 1.03 3.50 14.00
N LYS A 116 1.44 4.75 14.25
CA LYS A 116 2.84 5.10 14.44
C LYS A 116 3.43 4.39 15.66
N LYS A 117 2.71 4.38 16.80
CA LYS A 117 3.16 3.66 18.00
C LYS A 117 3.36 2.17 17.74
N LEU A 118 2.38 1.53 17.09
CA LEU A 118 2.48 0.09 16.74
C LEU A 118 3.66 -0.17 15.79
N THR A 119 3.90 0.74 14.86
CA THR A 119 5.02 0.68 13.91
C THR A 119 6.36 0.80 14.64
N ASP A 120 6.50 1.75 15.56
CA ASP A 120 7.71 1.92 16.36
C ASP A 120 8.00 0.68 17.22
N GLU A 121 6.96 0.09 17.84
CA GLU A 121 7.09 -1.16 18.57
C GLU A 121 7.53 -2.33 17.67
N PHE A 122 6.96 -2.43 16.47
CA PHE A 122 7.34 -3.43 15.48
C PHE A 122 8.81 -3.26 15.04
N ILE A 123 9.24 -2.04 14.76
CA ILE A 123 10.64 -1.75 14.37
C ILE A 123 11.58 -2.13 15.52
N ALA A 124 11.26 -1.77 16.76
CA ALA A 124 12.07 -2.12 17.92
C ALA A 124 12.23 -3.64 18.06
N LYS A 125 11.14 -4.40 17.93
CA LYS A 125 11.16 -5.87 18.04
C LYS A 125 11.84 -6.55 16.84
N SER A 126 11.70 -6.01 15.64
CA SER A 126 12.23 -6.62 14.41
C SER A 126 13.76 -6.51 14.27
N ARG A 127 14.39 -5.52 14.92
CA ARG A 127 15.86 -5.34 14.95
C ARG A 127 16.59 -6.57 15.45
N GLY A 128 16.15 -7.15 16.57
CA GLY A 128 16.79 -8.35 17.12
C GLY A 128 16.79 -9.52 16.14
N GLY A 129 15.68 -9.74 15.44
CA GLY A 129 15.60 -10.74 14.39
C GLY A 129 16.56 -10.43 13.22
N ALA A 130 16.65 -9.16 12.79
CA ALA A 130 17.54 -8.76 11.71
C ALA A 130 19.03 -8.97 12.02
N GLU A 131 19.43 -8.76 13.28
CA GLU A 131 20.81 -8.94 13.73
C GLU A 131 21.19 -10.42 13.92
N ILE A 132 20.25 -11.25 14.34
CA ILE A 132 20.51 -12.68 14.62
C ILE A 132 20.56 -13.51 13.33
N ARG A 133 19.71 -13.22 12.35
CA ARG A 133 19.63 -13.97 11.08
C ARG A 133 20.98 -14.21 10.38
N PRO A 134 21.84 -13.20 10.13
CA PRO A 134 23.13 -13.43 9.49
C PRO A 134 24.08 -14.25 10.37
N LYS A 135 24.02 -14.07 11.69
CA LYS A 135 24.85 -14.84 12.65
C LYS A 135 24.51 -16.32 12.63
N ILE A 136 23.23 -16.68 12.45
CA ILE A 136 22.81 -18.08 12.31
C ILE A 136 23.43 -18.70 11.04
N ALA A 137 23.38 -18.00 9.91
CA ALA A 137 23.98 -18.50 8.68
C ALA A 137 25.51 -18.68 8.83
N GLU A 138 26.18 -17.74 9.49
CA GLU A 138 27.62 -17.86 9.80
C GLU A 138 27.94 -19.01 10.76
N ALA A 139 27.10 -19.24 11.78
CA ALA A 139 27.27 -20.36 12.71
C ALA A 139 27.14 -21.71 12.00
N ILE A 140 26.12 -21.85 11.14
CA ILE A 140 25.91 -23.03 10.32
C ILE A 140 27.12 -23.29 9.39
N LEU A 141 27.68 -22.25 8.78
CA LEU A 141 28.90 -22.36 7.95
C LEU A 141 30.13 -22.84 8.73
N LYS A 142 30.21 -22.52 10.03
CA LYS A 142 31.27 -22.97 10.93
C LYS A 142 31.04 -24.38 11.48
N GLY A 143 29.95 -25.04 11.09
CA GLY A 143 29.58 -26.37 11.55
C GLY A 143 28.85 -26.40 12.89
N ASP A 144 28.43 -25.24 13.41
CA ASP A 144 27.61 -25.15 14.61
C ASP A 144 26.13 -25.31 14.23
N LEU A 145 25.65 -26.56 14.33
CA LEU A 145 24.30 -26.98 13.94
C LEU A 145 23.36 -27.15 15.14
N THR A 146 23.81 -26.76 16.34
CA THR A 146 23.13 -26.93 17.64
C THR A 146 22.46 -25.66 18.14
#